data_AF-A0A967X7X0-F1
#
_entry.id   AF-A0A967X7X0-F1
#
_cell.length_a   1.000
_cell.length_b   1.000
_cell.length_c   1.000
_cell.angle_alpha   90.00
_cell.angle_beta   90.00
_cell.angle_gamma   90.00
#
_symmetry.space_group_name_H-M   'P 1'
#
loop_
_entity.id
_entity.type
_entity.pdbx_description
1 polymer ?
#
loop_
_entity_poly.entity_id
_entity_poly.type
_entity_poly.pdbx_seq_one_letter_code
_entity_poly.pdbx_strand_id
1 'polypeptide(L)' 'MVETQLPDVLDYRKAYVPPDEATEWLRLLRRELAWRQQEITLFGRRVMQPRLTAWYGEE' A
#
# COMPACT_ATOMS: atom_id res chain seq x y z
N MET A 1 -6.63 7.16 -27.36
CA MET A 1 -6.40 6.64 -25.99
C MET A 1 -6.26 5.14 -26.15
N VAL A 2 -5.09 4.56 -25.84
CA VAL A 2 -4.91 3.10 -25.94
C VAL A 2 -5.54 2.50 -24.68
N GLU A 3 -6.58 1.71 -24.86
CA GLU A 3 -7.18 0.93 -23.79
C GLU A 3 -6.22 -0.22 -23.49
N THR A 4 -5.40 -0.05 -22.44
CA THR A 4 -4.44 -1.08 -22.04
C THR A 4 -5.22 -2.27 -21.51
N GLN A 5 -5.33 -3.32 -22.31
CA GLN A 5 -5.91 -4.57 -21.88
C GLN A 5 -5.01 -5.18 -20.79
N LEU A 6 -5.54 -5.28 -19.58
CA LEU A 6 -4.83 -5.86 -18.45
C LEU A 6 -4.74 -7.39 -18.63
N PRO A 7 -3.68 -8.03 -18.14
CA PRO A 7 -3.58 -9.49 -18.23
C PRO A 7 -4.67 -10.14 -17.36
N ASP A 8 -5.17 -11.30 -17.77
CA ASP A 8 -6.27 -12.03 -17.10
C ASP A 8 -5.97 -12.42 -15.64
N VAL A 9 -4.71 -12.29 -15.21
CA VAL A 9 -4.26 -12.49 -13.83
C VAL A 9 -4.47 -11.27 -12.92
N LEU A 10 -4.97 -10.15 -13.46
CA LEU A 10 -5.16 -8.90 -12.74
C LEU A 10 -6.65 -8.48 -12.74
N ASP A 11 -7.30 -8.59 -11.58
CA ASP A 11 -8.62 -7.98 -11.34
C ASP A 11 -8.46 -6.52 -10.94
N TYR A 12 -8.84 -5.59 -11.83
CA TYR A 12 -8.84 -4.16 -11.56
C TYR A 12 -10.26 -3.61 -11.48
N ARG A 13 -10.60 -3.00 -10.34
CA ARG A 13 -11.90 -2.37 -10.10
C ARG A 13 -11.73 -0.87 -9.92
N LYS A 14 -12.10 -0.12 -10.95
CA LYS A 14 -12.07 1.35 -10.92
C LYS A 14 -13.03 1.86 -9.84
N ALA A 15 -12.58 2.83 -9.05
CA ALA A 15 -13.38 3.45 -7.98
C ALA A 15 -14.03 2.44 -7.02
N TYR A 16 -13.30 1.38 -6.66
CA TYR A 16 -13.77 0.31 -5.77
C TYR A 16 -14.29 0.83 -4.42
N VAL A 17 -13.70 1.92 -3.91
CA VAL A 17 -14.16 2.63 -2.72
C VAL A 17 -14.73 3.99 -3.14
N PRO A 18 -15.90 4.42 -2.63
CA PRO A 18 -16.44 5.74 -2.88
C PRO A 18 -15.45 6.86 -2.50
N PRO A 19 -15.39 7.98 -3.25
CA PRO A 19 -14.37 9.02 -3.05
C PRO A 19 -14.32 9.61 -1.62
N ASP A 20 -15.49 9.83 -1.00
CA ASP A 20 -15.57 10.41 0.33
C ASP A 20 -15.03 9.44 1.40
N GLU A 21 -15.39 8.15 1.29
CA GLU A 21 -14.86 7.09 2.16
C GLU A 21 -13.35 6.92 1.98
N ALA A 22 -12.87 6.90 0.74
CA ALA A 22 -11.44 6.79 0.44
C ALA A 22 -10.64 7.96 1.04
N THR A 23 -11.19 9.18 0.99
CA THR A 23 -10.57 10.38 1.56
C THR A 23 -10.46 10.27 3.07
N GLU A 24 -11.54 9.85 3.74
CA GLU A 24 -11.56 9.69 5.19
C GLU A 24 -10.64 8.56 5.65
N TRP A 25 -10.64 7.41 4.96
CA TRP A 25 -9.76 6.29 5.28
C TRP A 25 -8.28 6.67 5.11
N LEU A 26 -7.92 7.40 4.05
CA LEU A 26 -6.56 7.90 3.88
C LEU A 26 -6.14 8.80 5.05
N ARG A 27 -7.03 9.68 5.50
CA ARG A 27 -6.79 10.58 6.64
C ARG A 27 -6.54 9.78 7.93
N LEU A 28 -7.38 8.77 8.21
CA LEU A 28 -7.28 7.90 9.39
C LEU A 28 -6.01 7.04 9.35
N LEU A 29 -5.80 6.27 8.27
CA LEU A 29 -4.66 5.35 8.13
C LEU A 29 -3.32 6.08 8.24
N ARG A 30 -3.22 7.29 7.65
CA ARG A 30 -2.00 8.10 7.74
C ARG A 30 -1.71 8.56 9.18
N ARG A 31 -2.76 8.86 9.95
CA ARG A 31 -2.63 9.42 11.31
C ARG A 31 -2.45 8.33 12.37
N GLU A 32 -3.14 7.21 12.24
CA GLU A 32 -3.40 6.30 13.36
C GLU A 32 -2.57 5.02 13.32
N LEU A 33 -2.09 4.60 12.14
CA LEU A 33 -1.25 3.42 12.08
C LEU A 33 0.15 3.71 12.65
N ALA A 34 0.71 2.71 13.32
CA ALA A 34 2.06 2.76 13.90
C ALA A 34 3.14 2.63 12.81
N TRP A 35 3.19 3.60 11.90
CA TRP A 35 4.12 3.64 10.76
C TRP A 35 5.57 3.63 11.22
N ARG A 36 6.35 2.69 10.70
CA ARG A 36 7.79 2.60 10.96
C ARG A 36 8.56 2.38 9.68
N GLN A 37 9.72 3.02 9.58
CA GLN A 37 10.71 2.60 8.61
C GLN A 37 11.35 1.31 9.13
N GLN A 38 11.46 0.31 8.27
CA GLN A 38 12.04 -0.98 8.62
C GLN A 38 13.32 -1.20 7.82
N GLU A 39 14.23 -1.97 8.39
CA GLU A 39 15.42 -2.42 7.69
C GLU A 39 15.13 -3.70 6.92
N ILE A 40 15.68 -3.82 5.72
CA ILE A 40 15.61 -5.02 4.90
C ILE A 40 17.01 -5.47 4.49
N THR A 41 17.14 -6.75 4.16
CA THR A 41 18.36 -7.28 3.54
C THR A 41 18.18 -7.28 2.02
N LEU A 42 19.02 -6.50 1.33
CA LEU A 42 19.04 -6.43 -0.13
C LEU A 42 20.44 -6.80 -0.62
N PHE A 43 20.53 -7.91 -1.37
CA PHE A 43 21.80 -8.46 -1.86
C PHE A 43 22.88 -8.60 -0.75
N GLY A 44 22.47 -9.12 0.42
CA GLY A 44 23.35 -9.33 1.58
C GLY A 44 23.69 -8.06 2.37
N ARG A 45 23.17 -6.89 2.01
CA ARG A 45 23.36 -5.63 2.74
C ARG A 45 22.11 -5.24 3.51
N ARG A 46 22.29 -4.75 4.73
CA ARG A 46 21.21 -4.19 5.56
C ARG A 46 20.99 -2.72 5.17
N VAL A 47 19.78 -2.40 4.71
CA VAL A 47 19.41 -1.04 4.26
C VAL A 47 18.05 -0.64 4.81
N MET A 48 17.90 0.63 5.19
CA MET A 48 16.61 1.19 5.56
C MET A 48 15.74 1.34 4.31
N GLN A 49 14.56 0.73 4.30
CA GLN A 49 13.67 0.79 3.13
C GLN A 49 13.16 2.23 2.93
N PRO A 50 12.98 2.73 1.69
CA PRO A 50 12.54 4.10 1.44
C PRO A 50 11.01 4.26 1.59
N ARG A 51 10.40 3.60 2.58
CA ARG A 51 8.96 3.65 2.88
C ARG A 51 8.68 3.33 4.34
N LEU A 52 7.53 3.78 4.82
CA LEU A 52 6.97 3.35 6.09
C LEU A 52 6.08 2.12 5.90
N THR A 53 6.06 1.25 6.89
CA THR A 53 5.23 0.04 6.97
C THR A 53 4.64 -0.10 8.36
N ALA A 54 3.45 -0.67 8.45
CA ALA A 54 2.84 -1.09 9.71
C ALA A 54 2.15 -2.45 9.48
N TRP A 55 2.30 -3.38 10.42
CA TRP A 55 1.75 -4.73 10.33
C TRP A 55 0.55 -4.87 11.27
N TYR A 56 -0.55 -5.41 10.74
CA TYR A 56 -1.79 -5.67 11.47
C TYR A 56 -2.33 -7.03 11.02
N GLY A 57 -2.75 -7.86 11.97
CA GLY A 57 -3.15 -9.25 11.78
C GLY A 57 -2.76 -10.07 13.01
N GLU A 58 -3.38 -11.24 13.18
CA GLU A 58 -2.96 -12.22 14.18
C GLU A 58 -1.81 -13.09 13.61
N GLU A 59 -1.07 -13.77 14.49
CA GLU A 59 -0.15 -14.85 14.12
C GLU A 59 -0.87 -16.17 13.77
#